data_AF-A0A2G2M693-F1
#
_entry.id   AF-A0A2G2M693-F1
#
_cell.length_a   1.000
_cell.length_b   1.000
_cell.length_c   1.000
_cell.angle_alpha   90.00
_cell.angle_beta   90.00
_cell.angle_gamma   90.00
#
_symmetry.space_group_name_H-M   'P 1'
#
loop_
_entity.id
_entity.type
_entity.pdbx_description
1 polymer ?
#
loop_
_entity_poly.entity_id
_entity_poly.type
_entity_poly.pdbx_seq_one_letter_code
_entity_poly.pdbx_strand_id
1 'polypeptide(L)' 'MKLILSYKTSVGIFYIGRSDDNLYHPIFNEKDLGSYQDMWVAVKDLVCNDTQSVIHPETDELLDTSTLGIPEDYIEWDRV' A
#
# COMPACT_ATOMS: atom_id res chain seq x y z
N MET A 1 4.61 -3.14 14.15
CA MET A 1 4.57 -2.46 12.84
C MET A 1 4.23 -0.99 13.04
N LYS A 2 5.07 -0.09 12.53
CA LYS A 2 4.88 1.37 12.60
C LYS A 2 4.50 1.90 11.21
N LEU A 3 3.40 2.63 11.10
CA LEU A 3 3.04 3.33 9.86
C LEU A 3 4.00 4.50 9.63
N ILE A 4 4.44 4.69 8.39
CA ILE A 4 5.42 5.71 8.03
C ILE A 4 4.99 6.57 6.84
N LEU A 5 4.15 6.04 5.94
CA LEU A 5 3.56 6.78 4.84
C LEU A 5 2.07 6.46 4.70
N SER A 6 1.32 7.40 4.15
CA SER A 6 -0.09 7.25 3.78
C SER A 6 -0.40 7.95 2.46
N TYR A 7 -1.30 7.36 1.67
CA TYR A 7 -1.86 7.99 0.48
C TYR A 7 -3.35 7.71 0.35
N LYS A 8 -4.13 8.77 0.20
CA LYS A 8 -5.59 8.69 0.09
C LYS A 8 -6.00 8.48 -1.37
N THR A 9 -6.83 7.46 -1.60
CA THR A 9 -7.45 7.15 -2.89
C THR A 9 -8.96 7.30 -2.81
N SER A 10 -9.66 7.04 -3.92
CA SER A 10 -11.14 6.99 -3.97
C SER A 10 -11.75 5.84 -3.17
N VAL A 11 -11.00 4.75 -2.94
CA VAL A 11 -11.49 3.52 -2.29
C VAL A 11 -11.02 3.36 -0.85
N GLY A 12 -10.15 4.26 -0.37
CA GLY A 12 -9.62 4.25 0.99
C GLY A 12 -8.20 4.80 1.08
N ILE A 13 -7.59 4.67 2.26
CA ILE A 13 -6.21 5.11 2.49
C ILE A 13 -5.30 3.89 2.45
N PHE A 14 -4.28 3.94 1.60
CA PHE A 14 -3.18 3.00 1.61
C PHE A 14 -2.08 3.53 2.53
N TYR A 15 -1.39 2.61 3.21
CA TYR A 15 -0.27 2.94 4.07
C TYR A 15 0.96 2.12 3.69
N ILE A 16 2.14 2.67 3.99
CA ILE A 16 3.35 1.86 4.13
C ILE A 16 3.69 1.77 5.62
N GLY A 17 3.75 0.54 6.12
CA GLY A 17 4.27 0.20 7.44
C GLY A 17 5.72 -0.25 7.37
N ARG A 18 6.43 -0.10 8.49
CA ARG A 18 7.74 -0.73 8.74
C ARG A 18 7.67 -1.63 9.96
N SER A 19 8.12 -2.86 9.81
CA SER A 19 8.22 -3.84 10.89
C SER A 19 9.54 -3.69 11.67
N ASP A 20 9.66 -4.41 12.79
CA ASP A 20 10.85 -4.33 13.66
C ASP A 20 12.09 -4.99 13.01
N ASP A 21 11.89 -5.92 12.07
CA ASP A 21 12.92 -6.52 11.21
C ASP A 21 13.24 -5.66 9.98
N ASN A 22 12.76 -4.42 9.93
CA ASN A 22 13.02 -3.42 8.89
C ASN A 22 12.45 -3.74 7.50
N LEU A 23 11.40 -4.56 7.44
CA LEU A 23 10.65 -4.80 6.21
C LEU A 23 9.57 -3.73 6.04
N TYR A 24 9.23 -3.45 4.78
CA TYR A 24 8.20 -2.52 4.37
C TYR A 24 6.96 -3.29 3.93
N HIS A 25 5.80 -2.81 4.38
CA HIS A 25 4.53 -3.48 4.20
C HIS A 25 3.50 -2.49 3.62
N PRO A 26 3.03 -2.70 2.38
CA PRO A 26 1.85 -2.03 1.90
C PRO A 26 0.64 -2.53 2.67
N ILE A 27 -0.17 -1.62 3.19
CA ILE A 27 -1.31 -1.93 4.06
C ILE A 27 -2.54 -1.22 3.54
N PHE A 28 -3.64 -1.96 3.46
CA PHE A 28 -4.95 -1.40 3.14
C PHE A 28 -6.01 -2.06 4.00
N ASN A 29 -6.88 -1.26 4.62
CA ASN A 29 -7.96 -1.75 5.48
C ASN A 29 -7.47 -2.80 6.52
N GLU A 30 -6.43 -2.45 7.27
CA GLU A 30 -5.76 -3.30 8.29
C GLU A 30 -5.10 -4.58 7.75
N LYS A 31 -5.20 -4.86 6.44
CA LYS A 31 -4.58 -6.02 5.80
C LYS A 31 -3.19 -5.68 5.30
N ASP A 32 -2.23 -6.52 5.66
CA ASP A 32 -0.88 -6.55 5.07
C ASP A 32 -0.95 -7.16 3.66
N LEU A 33 -0.42 -6.44 2.68
CA LEU A 33 -0.45 -6.82 1.26
C LEU A 33 0.87 -7.42 0.78
N GLY A 34 1.90 -7.50 1.63
CA GLY A 34 3.19 -8.04 1.26
C GLY A 34 4.32 -7.50 2.14
N SER A 35 5.48 -8.17 2.07
CA SER A 35 6.64 -7.82 2.88
C SER A 35 7.86 -7.66 1.99
N TYR A 36 8.50 -6.49 2.06
CA TYR A 36 9.53 -6.08 1.12
C TYR A 36 10.77 -5.57 1.85
N GLN A 37 11.95 -5.81 1.29
CA GLN A 37 13.21 -5.27 1.83
C GLN A 37 13.40 -3.78 1.52
N ASP A 38 12.69 -3.29 0.50
CA ASP A 38 12.84 -1.93 -0.02
C ASP A 38 11.47 -1.28 -0.16
N MET A 39 11.36 -0.02 0.30
CA MET A 39 10.13 0.76 0.27
C MET A 39 9.68 1.08 -1.15
N TRP A 40 10.61 1.37 -2.05
CA TRP A 40 10.31 1.63 -3.45
C TRP A 40 9.69 0.40 -4.11
N VAL A 41 10.20 -0.81 -3.83
CA VAL A 41 9.61 -2.05 -4.34
C VAL A 41 8.20 -2.26 -3.76
N ALA A 42 8.02 -2.01 -2.46
CA ALA A 42 6.71 -2.13 -1.82
C ALA A 42 5.65 -1.22 -2.47
N VAL A 43 6.01 0.04 -2.76
CA VAL A 43 5.12 1.01 -3.40
C VAL A 43 4.91 0.67 -4.87
N LYS A 44 5.97 0.30 -5.59
CA LYS A 44 5.87 -0.09 -7.00
C LYS A 44 4.95 -1.29 -7.20
N ASP A 45 5.14 -2.37 -6.45
CA ASP A 45 4.29 -3.56 -6.57
C ASP A 45 2.84 -3.24 -6.20
N LEU A 46 2.62 -2.35 -5.21
CA LEU A 46 1.28 -1.84 -4.91
C LEU A 46 0.68 -1.07 -6.08
N VAL A 47 1.44 -0.19 -6.74
CA VAL A 47 0.96 0.59 -7.89
C VAL A 47 0.76 -0.31 -9.12
N CYS A 48 1.51 -1.40 -9.25
CA CYS A 48 1.39 -2.33 -10.37
C CYS A 48 0.36 -3.45 -10.16
N ASN A 49 -0.34 -3.48 -9.01
CA ASN A 49 -1.25 -4.57 -8.64
C ASN A 49 -0.57 -5.95 -8.53
N ASP A 50 0.70 -5.96 -8.12
CA ASP A 50 1.54 -7.15 -7.92
C ASP A 50 1.68 -7.53 -6.43
N THR A 51 0.91 -6.90 -5.53
CA THR A 51 0.80 -7.28 -4.12
C THR A 51 -0.19 -8.44 -3.93
N GLN A 52 -0.39 -8.88 -2.69
CA GLN A 52 -1.57 -9.67 -2.37
C GLN A 52 -2.86 -8.92 -2.74
N SER A 53 -3.91 -9.69 -3.09
CA SER A 53 -5.18 -9.14 -3.54
C SER A 53 -5.78 -8.17 -2.53
N VAL A 54 -6.15 -7.00 -3.04
CA VAL A 54 -6.87 -5.96 -2.31
C VAL A 54 -8.36 -6.13 -2.57
N ILE A 55 -9.15 -6.07 -1.50
CA ILE A 55 -10.62 -6.21 -1.57
C ILE A 55 -11.23 -4.87 -1.17
N HIS A 56 -12.19 -4.38 -1.96
CA HIS A 56 -12.91 -3.14 -1.66
C HIS A 56 -13.74 -3.34 -0.38
N PRO A 57 -13.59 -2.48 0.65
CA PRO A 57 -14.21 -2.71 1.95
C PRO A 57 -15.75 -2.64 1.91
N GLU A 58 -16.31 -1.85 1.00
CA GLU A 58 -17.77 -1.71 0.86
C GLU A 58 -18.43 -2.69 -0.12
N THR A 59 -17.75 -3.07 -1.22
CA THR A 59 -18.36 -3.89 -2.29
C THR A 59 -17.92 -5.36 -2.26
N ASP A 60 -16.87 -5.69 -1.50
CA ASP A 60 -16.25 -7.01 -1.44
C ASP A 60 -15.66 -7.49 -2.78
N GLU A 61 -15.46 -6.56 -3.72
CA GLU A 61 -14.88 -6.86 -5.03
C GLU A 61 -13.34 -6.73 -5.01
N LEU A 62 -12.69 -7.47 -5.91
CA LEU A 62 -11.25 -7.32 -6.14
C LEU A 62 -10.93 -5.94 -6.71
N LEU A 63 -9.97 -5.26 -6.08
CA LEU A 63 -9.48 -3.97 -6.53
C LEU A 63 -8.25 -4.15 -7.43
N ASP A 64 -8.27 -3.48 -8.58
CA ASP A 64 -7.09 -3.27 -9.41
C ASP A 64 -6.41 -1.97 -9.00
N THR A 65 -5.39 -2.09 -8.16
CA THR A 65 -4.65 -0.96 -7.60
C THR A 65 -3.94 -0.11 -8.64
N SER A 66 -3.64 -0.67 -9.82
CA SER A 66 -3.00 0.06 -10.93
C SER A 66 -3.90 1.14 -11.55
N THR A 67 -5.19 1.07 -11.28
CA THR A 67 -6.18 2.04 -11.78
C THR A 67 -6.49 3.16 -10.78
N LEU A 68 -5.91 3.11 -9.57
CA LEU A 68 -6.28 4.01 -8.46
C LEU A 68 -5.52 5.34 -8.44
N GLY A 69 -4.62 5.58 -9.40
CA GLY A 69 -3.85 6.83 -9.48
C GLY A 69 -2.91 7.05 -8.30
N ILE A 70 -2.39 5.96 -7.73
CA ILE A 70 -1.39 5.98 -6.67
C ILE A 70 -0.04 6.34 -7.32
N PRO A 71 0.67 7.38 -6.84
CA PRO A 71 1.99 7.72 -7.38
C PRO A 71 3.03 6.67 -6.98
N GLU A 72 3.85 6.27 -7.95
CA GLU A 72 4.97 5.33 -7.75
C GLU A 72 6.09 5.96 -6.91
N ASP A 73 6.28 7.28 -7.01
CA ASP A 73 7.23 7.98 -6.15
C ASP A 73 6.62 8.20 -4.76
N TYR A 74 7.13 7.44 -3.78
CA TYR A 74 6.69 7.51 -2.40
C TYR A 74 7.00 8.85 -1.72
N ILE A 75 7.81 9.72 -2.33
CA ILE A 75 8.04 11.10 -1.86
C ILE A 75 6.75 11.94 -1.98
N GLU A 76 5.84 11.56 -2.89
CA GLU A 76 4.54 12.20 -3.07
C GLU A 76 3.51 11.80 -1.99
N TRP A 77 3.85 10.83 -1.12
CA TRP A 77 2.97 10.36 -0.07
C TRP A 77 3.14 11.18 1.22
N ASP A 78 2.07 11.27 2.01
CA ASP A 78 2.11 11.94 3.30
C ASP A 78 2.85 11.10 4.34
N ARG A 79 3.70 11.75 5.15
CA ARG A 79 4.33 11.10 6.31
C ARG A 79 3.33 11.00 7.46
N VAL A 80 3.34 9.85 8.13
CA VAL A 80 2.48 9.55 9.30
C VAL A 80 3.23 9.81 10.62
#